data_AF-A0A413GGT3-F1
#
_entry.id   AF-A0A413GGT3-F1
#
_cell.length_a   1.000
_cell.length_b   1.000
_cell.length_c   1.000
_cell.angle_alpha   90.00
_cell.angle_beta   90.00
_cell.angle_gamma   90.00
#
_symmetry.space_group_name_H-M   'P 1'
#
loop_
_entity.id
_entity.type
_entity.pdbx_description
1 polymer ?
#
loop_
_entity_poly.entity_id
_entity_poly.type
_entity_poly.pdbx_seq_one_letter_code
_entity_poly.pdbx_strand_id
1 'polypeptide(L)' 'MREQVLWRKVARIIMRLAERLQISPERALAIFYDTRTCSMLHDSKYGLHLMSDDYILNDLLRELGDRQ' A
#
# COMPACT_ATOMS: atom_id res chain seq x y z
N MET A 1 15.95 -8.79 9.68
CA MET A 1 14.64 -9.11 10.32
C MET A 1 13.54 -8.10 9.97
N ARG A 2 13.82 -6.78 9.86
CA ARG A 2 12.79 -5.75 9.56
C ARG A 2 12.17 -5.84 8.15
N GLU A 3 12.94 -6.16 7.12
CA GLU A 3 12.43 -6.24 5.75
C GLU A 3 11.37 -7.32 5.58
N GLN A 4 11.59 -8.54 6.10
CA GLN A 4 10.61 -9.64 5.96
C GLN A 4 9.24 -9.30 6.56
N VAL A 5 9.20 -8.49 7.62
CA VAL A 5 7.95 -8.02 8.24
C VAL A 5 7.27 -6.97 7.36
N LEU A 6 8.05 -6.07 6.74
CA LEU A 6 7.54 -5.06 5.80
C LEU A 6 6.94 -5.71 4.56
N TRP A 7 7.59 -6.72 3.97
CA TRP A 7 7.07 -7.46 2.81
C TRP A 7 5.73 -8.12 3.09
N ARG A 8 5.56 -8.74 4.27
CA ARG A 8 4.26 -9.31 4.69
C ARG A 8 3.18 -8.24 4.84
N LYS A 9 3.54 -7.08 5.39
CA LYS A 9 2.64 -5.93 5.55
C LYS A 9 2.16 -5.42 4.18
N VAL A 10 3.10 -5.21 3.26
CA VAL A 10 2.84 -4.79 1.87
C VAL A 10 1.89 -5.78 1.19
N ALA A 11 2.18 -7.09 1.29
CA ALA A 11 1.31 -8.12 0.72
C ALA A 11 -0.13 -8.03 1.26
N ARG A 12 -0.32 -7.85 2.58
CA ARG A 12 -1.66 -7.68 3.17
C ARG A 12 -2.39 -6.44 2.65
N ILE A 13 -1.68 -5.33 2.49
CA ILE A 13 -2.25 -4.08 1.96
C ILE A 13 -2.70 -4.27 0.51
N ILE A 14 -1.87 -4.92 -0.33
CA ILE A 14 -2.20 -5.22 -1.73
C ILE A 14 -3.43 -6.13 -1.84
N MET A 15 -3.53 -7.16 -1.00
CA MET A 15 -4.71 -8.04 -1.00
C MET A 15 -5.98 -7.28 -0.63
N ARG A 16 -5.92 -6.43 0.41
CA ARG A 16 -7.07 -5.59 0.78
C ARG A 16 -7.43 -4.57 -0.30
N LEU A 17 -6.43 -4.02 -0.99
CA LEU A 17 -6.66 -3.13 -2.12
C LEU A 17 -7.38 -3.84 -3.27
N ALA A 18 -6.95 -5.06 -3.59
CA ALA A 18 -7.58 -5.90 -4.61
C ALA A 18 -9.07 -6.17 -4.30
N GLU A 19 -9.36 -6.52 -3.04
CA GLU A 19 -10.74 -6.73 -2.55
C GLU A 19 -11.59 -5.45 -2.64
N ARG A 20 -11.04 -4.30 -2.25
CA ARG A 20 -11.73 -3.00 -2.26
C ARG A 20 -12.05 -2.50 -3.66
N LEU A 21 -11.11 -2.68 -4.61
CA LEU A 21 -11.27 -2.25 -5.99
C LEU A 21 -11.92 -3.33 -6.87
N GLN A 22 -12.18 -4.53 -6.33
CA GLN A 22 -12.67 -5.71 -7.06
C GLN A 22 -11.83 -6.03 -8.31
N ILE A 23 -10.50 -5.99 -8.16
CA ILE A 23 -9.53 -6.28 -9.23
C ILE A 23 -8.66 -7.49 -8.86
N SER A 24 -7.92 -8.02 -9.83
CA SER A 24 -6.95 -9.08 -9.54
C SER A 24 -5.82 -8.57 -8.63
N PRO A 25 -5.24 -9.43 -7.77
CA PRO A 25 -4.09 -9.06 -6.92
C PRO A 25 -2.90 -8.55 -7.73
N GLU A 26 -2.68 -9.09 -8.93
CA GLU A 26 -1.63 -8.64 -9.86
C GLU A 26 -1.85 -7.19 -10.32
N ARG A 27 -3.10 -6.80 -10.56
CA ARG A 27 -3.44 -5.44 -10.94
C ARG A 27 -3.37 -4.49 -9.76
N ALA A 28 -3.79 -4.93 -8.57
CA ALA A 28 -3.61 -4.18 -7.33
C ALA A 28 -2.12 -3.98 -7.00
N LEU A 29 -1.27 -4.97 -7.26
CA LEU A 29 0.18 -4.89 -7.11
C LEU A 29 0.77 -3.82 -8.04
N ALA A 30 0.39 -3.84 -9.33
CA ALA A 30 0.85 -2.86 -10.30
C ALA A 30 0.45 -1.43 -9.90
N ILE A 31 -0.80 -1.24 -9.48
CA ILE A 31 -1.30 0.04 -8.98
C ILE A 31 -0.52 0.46 -7.72
N PHE A 32 -0.33 -0.44 -6.77
CA PHE A 32 0.39 -0.16 -5.53
C PHE A 32 1.80 0.36 -5.79
N TYR A 33 2.56 -0.26 -6.70
CA TYR A 33 3.91 0.21 -7.03
C TYR A 33 3.95 1.56 -7.76
N ASP A 34 2.84 2.03 -8.34
CA ASP A 34 2.72 3.34 -8.98
C ASP A 34 2.29 4.47 -8.01
N THR A 35 2.02 4.13 -6.75
CA THR A 35 1.58 5.10 -5.72
C THR A 35 2.75 5.75 -5.01
N ARG A 36 2.58 7.02 -4.61
CA ARG A 36 3.51 7.71 -3.72
C ARG A 36 3.50 7.06 -2.34
N THR A 37 2.36 6.54 -1.89
CA THR A 37 2.26 5.78 -0.64
C THR A 37 3.27 4.61 -0.59
N CYS A 38 3.48 3.87 -1.69
CA CYS A 38 4.50 2.82 -1.76
C CYS A 38 5.93 3.38 -1.58
N SER A 39 6.27 4.44 -2.31
CA SER A 39 7.58 5.09 -2.19
C SER A 39 7.84 5.59 -0.75
N MET A 40 6.82 6.19 -0.12
CA MET A 40 6.91 6.68 1.26
C MET A 40 6.91 5.55 2.30
N LEU A 41 6.36 4.38 1.99
CA LEU A 41 6.39 3.20 2.87
C LEU A 41 7.81 2.64 3.01
N HIS A 42 8.58 2.70 1.92
CA HIS A 42 9.99 2.31 1.90
C HIS A 42 10.93 3.37 2.45
N ASP A 43 10.51 4.65 2.46
CA ASP A 43 11.29 5.74 3.04
C ASP A 43 11.00 5.91 4.54
N SER A 44 12.03 5.65 5.35
CA SER A 44 11.95 5.72 6.81
C SER A 44 11.63 7.13 7.33
N LYS A 45 11.89 8.17 6.54
CA LYS A 45 11.61 9.58 6.87
C LYS A 45 10.12 9.83 7.15
N TYR A 46 9.24 9.09 6.48
CA TYR A 46 7.79 9.26 6.61
C TYR A 46 7.16 8.39 7.70
N GLY A 47 7.88 7.39 8.21
CA GLY A 47 7.40 6.54 9.30
C GLY A 47 6.18 5.68 8.97
N LEU A 48 5.74 5.59 7.70
CA LEU A 48 4.55 4.84 7.29
C LEU A 48 4.61 3.36 7.65
N HIS A 49 5.81 2.77 7.69
CA HIS A 49 6.00 1.38 8.13
C HIS A 49 5.54 1.12 9.57
N LEU A 50 5.43 2.16 10.41
CA LEU A 50 4.91 2.10 11.79
C LEU A 50 3.39 2.23 11.87
N MET A 51 2.74 2.74 10.82
CA MET A 51 1.30 2.97 10.79
C MET A 51 0.52 1.67 10.61
N SER A 52 -0.77 1.66 10.95
CA SER A 52 -1.65 0.51 10.72
C SER A 52 -1.86 0.24 9.22
N ASP A 53 -2.16 -1.01 8.86
CA ASP A 53 -2.45 -1.42 7.49
C ASP A 53 -3.66 -0.65 6.93
N ASP A 54 -4.70 -0.43 7.74
CA ASP A 54 -5.90 0.34 7.35
C ASP A 54 -5.60 1.82 7.11
N TYR A 55 -4.64 2.41 7.84
CA TYR A 55 -4.23 3.79 7.61
C TYR A 55 -3.57 3.94 6.24
N ILE A 56 -2.62 3.06 5.93
CA ILE A 56 -1.90 3.06 4.65
C ILE A 56 -2.86 2.77 3.48
N LEU A 57 -3.81 1.85 3.67
CA LEU A 57 -4.82 1.54 2.67
C LEU A 57 -5.73 2.74 2.38
N ASN A 58 -6.18 3.47 3.40
CA ASN A 58 -7.00 4.65 3.22
C ASN A 58 -6.24 5.78 2.51
N ASP A 59 -4.97 6.00 2.87
CA ASP A 59 -4.10 6.97 2.20
C ASP A 59 -3.93 6.64 0.72
N LEU A 60 -3.73 5.34 0.42
CA LEU A 60 -3.60 4.86 -0.95
C LEU A 60 -4.91 4.99 -1.75
N LEU A 61 -6.06 4.66 -1.16
CA LEU A 61 -7.37 4.86 -1.79
C LEU A 61 -7.64 6.34 -2.06
N ARG A 62 -7.22 7.22 -1.14
CA ARG A 62 -7.32 8.66 -1.33
C ARG A 62 -6.40 9.14 -2.46
N GLU A 63 -5.16 8.68 -2.54
CA GLU A 63 -4.26 9.01 -3.64
C GLU A 63 -4.82 8.56 -5.00
N LEU A 64 -5.47 7.40 -5.06
CA LEU A 64 -6.12 6.91 -6.28
C LEU A 64 -7.37 7.72 -6.66
N GLY A 65 -8.15 8.15 -5.66
CA GLY A 65 -9.32 9.02 -5.87
C GLY A 65 -8.94 10.44 -6.29
N ASP A 66 -7.86 11.00 -5.75
CA ASP A 66 -7.34 12.33 -6.12
C ASP A 66 -6.69 12.34 -7.53
N ARG A 67 -6.42 11.16 -8.12
CA ARG A 67 -5.85 11.00 -9.47
C ARG A 67 -6.92 10.87 -10.57
N GLN A 68 -8.21 10.85 -10.24
CA GLN A 68 -9.34 10.86 -11.18
C GLN A 68 -9.91 12.27 -11.37
#